data_AF-A0A412AWC2-F1
#
_entry.id   AF-A0A412AWC2-F1
#
_cell.length_a   1.000
_cell.length_b   1.000
_cell.length_c   1.000
_cell.angle_alpha   90.00
_cell.angle_beta   90.00
_cell.angle_gamma   90.00
#
_symmetry.space_group_name_H-M   'P 1'
#
loop_
_entity.id
_entity.type
_entity.pdbx_description
1 polymer ?
#
loop_
_entity_poly.entity_id
_entity_poly.type
_entity_poly.pdbx_seq_one_letter_code
_entity_poly.pdbx_strand_id
1 'polypeptide(L)' 'MIIFIKAEEWALKERLLQRKMTGGSTREEAEAFYQTGDGVNVRRTLQGSGPAGFSMCMEAGGSFSLC' A
#
# COMPACT_ATOMS: atom_id res chain seq x y z
N MET A 1 9.56 -19.54 1.43
CA MET A 1 8.16 -19.41 0.95
C MET A 1 7.82 -17.93 0.89
N ILE A 2 7.38 -17.41 -0.26
CA ILE A 2 7.06 -15.99 -0.46
C ILE A 2 5.55 -15.80 -0.34
N ILE A 3 5.10 -14.79 0.40
CA ILE A 3 3.69 -14.41 0.51
C ILE A 3 3.53 -13.02 -0.11
N PHE A 4 2.55 -12.87 -0.99
CA PHE A 4 2.16 -11.58 -1.54
C PHE A 4 0.87 -11.09 -0.89
N ILE A 5 0.82 -9.82 -0.49
CA ILE A 5 -0.38 -9.21 0.07
C ILE A 5 -0.93 -8.22 -0.95
N LYS A 6 -2.09 -8.53 -1.50
CA LYS A 6 -2.89 -7.63 -2.33
C LYS A 6 -3.73 -6.73 -1.45
N ALA A 7 -3.93 -5.50 -1.89
CA ALA A 7 -4.86 -4.56 -1.32
C ALA A 7 -5.25 -3.54 -2.39
N GLU A 8 -6.40 -2.92 -2.22
CA GLU A 8 -6.80 -1.79 -3.06
C GLU A 8 -5.82 -0.61 -2.90
N GLU A 9 -5.38 -0.02 -4.01
CA GLU A 9 -4.40 1.09 -3.99
C GLU A 9 -4.90 2.26 -3.14
N TRP A 10 -6.19 2.59 -3.21
CA TRP A 10 -6.76 3.69 -2.44
C TRP A 10 -6.68 3.45 -0.92
N ALA A 11 -6.84 2.20 -0.48
CA ALA A 11 -6.75 1.83 0.94
C ALA A 11 -5.29 1.92 1.42
N LEU A 12 -4.33 1.52 0.58
CA LEU A 12 -2.90 1.68 0.86
C LEU A 12 -2.49 3.15 0.90
N LYS A 13 -2.97 3.96 -0.06
CA LYS A 13 -2.72 5.40 -0.13
C LYS A 13 -3.10 6.08 1.18
N GLU A 14 -4.33 5.89 1.64
CA GLU A 14 -4.80 6.59 2.84
C GLU A 14 -3.97 6.20 4.08
N ARG A 15 -3.64 4.92 4.25
CA ARG A 15 -2.76 4.46 5.34
C ARG A 15 -1.36 5.07 5.29
N LEU A 16 -0.78 5.21 4.11
CA LEU A 16 0.55 5.80 3.93
C LEU A 16 0.55 7.30 4.21
N LEU A 17 -0.50 8.02 3.79
CA LEU A 17 -0.68 9.43 4.10
C LEU A 17 -0.83 9.64 5.61
N GLN A 18 -1.70 8.87 6.27
CA GLN A 18 -1.89 8.94 7.72
C GLN A 18 -0.60 8.64 8.49
N ARG A 19 0.20 7.67 8.02
CA ARG A 19 1.51 7.38 8.63
C ARG A 19 2.47 8.56 8.50
N LYS A 20 2.49 9.25 7.35
CA LYS A 20 3.34 10.44 7.17
C LYS A 20 2.87 11.61 8.03
N MET A 21 1.57 11.82 8.12
CA MET A 21 0.98 12.85 8.97
C MET A 21 1.26 12.60 10.46
N THR A 22 1.20 11.33 10.90
CA THR A 22 1.61 10.93 12.26
C THR A 22 3.08 11.24 12.53
N GLY A 23 3.92 11.19 11.50
CA GLY A 23 5.34 11.59 11.55
C GLY A 23 5.58 13.11 11.50
N GLY A 24 4.54 13.93 11.49
CA GLY A 24 4.63 15.39 11.55
C GLY A 24 4.51 16.12 10.20
N SER A 25 4.29 15.40 9.09
CA SER A 25 4.04 16.05 7.79
C SER A 25 2.62 16.61 7.71
N THR A 26 2.41 17.67 6.91
CA THR A 26 1.05 18.08 6.54
C THR A 26 0.41 17.08 5.58
N ARG A 27 -0.91 17.22 5.35
CA ARG A 27 -1.64 16.42 4.37
C ARG A 27 -1.05 16.61 2.97
N GLU A 28 -0.76 17.85 2.60
CA GLU A 28 -0.23 18.24 1.29
C GLU A 28 1.17 17.67 1.07
N GLU A 29 2.05 17.74 2.09
CA GLU A 29 3.38 17.14 2.04
C GLU A 29 3.32 15.61 1.89
N ALA A 30 2.41 14.97 2.63
CA ALA A 30 2.19 13.53 2.52
C ALA A 30 1.70 13.14 1.11
N GLU A 31 0.78 13.92 0.54
CA GLU A 31 0.27 13.69 -0.81
C GLU A 31 1.34 13.90 -1.89
N ALA A 32 2.15 14.94 -1.78
CA ALA A 32 3.28 15.20 -2.68
C ALA A 32 4.30 14.05 -2.62
N PHE A 33 4.59 13.54 -1.41
CA PHE A 33 5.46 12.38 -1.23
C PHE A 33 4.84 11.10 -1.82
N TYR A 34 3.54 10.89 -1.65
CA TYR A 34 2.86 9.72 -2.25
C TYR A 34 2.92 9.75 -3.77
N GLN A 35 2.73 10.91 -4.40
CA GLN A 35 2.74 11.03 -5.87
C GLN A 35 4.08 10.62 -6.49
N THR A 36 5.19 11.00 -5.85
CA THR A 36 6.55 10.85 -6.40
C THR A 36 7.33 9.66 -5.82
N GLY A 37 6.99 9.23 -4.59
CA GLY A 37 7.65 8.15 -3.88
C GLY A 37 6.75 6.93 -3.71
N ASP A 38 6.04 6.87 -2.57
CA ASP A 38 5.34 5.65 -2.14
C ASP A 38 4.33 5.14 -3.18
N GLY A 39 3.56 6.02 -3.83
CA GLY A 39 2.56 5.63 -4.83
C GLY A 39 3.16 4.98 -6.07
N VAL A 40 4.37 5.38 -6.49
CA VAL A 40 5.07 4.71 -7.60
C VAL A 40 5.40 3.27 -7.22
N ASN A 41 5.85 3.04 -5.99
CA ASN A 41 6.18 1.71 -5.50
C ASN A 41 4.93 0.85 -5.28
N VAL A 42 3.84 1.42 -4.78
CA VAL A 42 2.55 0.73 -4.63
C VAL A 42 2.06 0.24 -5.99
N ARG A 43 1.99 1.11 -7.00
CA ARG A 43 1.56 0.72 -8.35
C ARG A 43 2.43 -0.37 -8.95
N ARG A 44 3.75 -0.23 -8.89
CA ARG A 44 4.69 -1.25 -9.39
C ARG A 44 4.49 -2.59 -8.70
N THR A 45 4.33 -2.59 -7.38
CA THR A 45 4.15 -3.81 -6.58
C THR A 45 2.84 -4.50 -6.94
N LEU A 46 1.73 -3.74 -7.02
CA LEU A 46 0.41 -4.30 -7.34
C LEU A 46 0.30 -4.79 -8.79
N GLN A 47 0.98 -4.14 -9.73
CA GLN A 47 0.91 -4.47 -11.16
C GLN A 47 1.90 -5.54 -11.62
N GLY A 48 3.02 -5.75 -10.90
CA GLY A 48 4.17 -6.47 -11.45
C GLY A 48 5.01 -7.27 -10.46
N SER A 49 4.44 -7.69 -9.33
CA SER A 49 5.15 -8.62 -8.43
C SER A 49 5.31 -10.00 -9.06
N GLY A 50 6.46 -10.63 -8.85
CA GLY A 50 6.72 -12.00 -9.27
C GLY A 50 5.81 -13.03 -8.57
N PRO A 51 5.87 -14.31 -8.97
CA PRO A 51 5.04 -15.34 -8.38
C PRO A 51 5.34 -15.50 -6.88
N ALA A 52 4.27 -15.54 -6.08
CA ALA A 52 4.33 -15.86 -4.66
C ALA A 52 3.84 -17.28 -4.42
N GLY A 53 4.36 -17.94 -3.38
CA GLY A 53 3.87 -19.26 -2.96
C GLY A 53 2.45 -19.19 -2.40
N PHE A 54 2.06 -18.07 -1.81
CA PHE A 54 0.70 -17.77 -1.37
C PHE A 54 0.38 -16.28 -1.60
N SER A 55 -0.89 -15.98 -1.87
CA SER A 55 -1.39 -14.60 -1.93
C SER A 55 -2.51 -14.41 -0.91
N MET A 56 -2.49 -13.27 -0.22
CA MET A 56 -3.54 -12.85 0.70
C MET A 56 -4.09 -11.50 0.29
N CYS A 57 -5.36 -11.28 0.52
CA CYS A 57 -6.08 -10.06 0.21
C CYS A 57 -6.34 -9.33 1.52
N MET A 58 -5.83 -8.11 1.66
CA MET A 58 -6.08 -7.27 2.82
C MET A 58 -7.31 -6.41 2.57
N GLU A 59 -8.33 -6.60 3.40
CA GLU A 59 -9.55 -5.80 3.36
C GLU A 59 -9.30 -4.40 3.93
N ALA A 60 -10.20 -3.45 3.64
CA ALA A 60 -10.10 -2.07 4.14
C ALA A 60 -9.97 -2.00 5.68
N GLY A 61 -10.66 -2.88 6.39
CA GLY A 61 -10.61 -3.02 7.86
C GLY A 61 -9.32 -3.64 8.40
N GLY A 62 -8.40 -4.10 7.53
CA GLY A 62 -7.12 -4.69 7.93
C GLY A 62 -7.16 -6.18 8.22
N SER A 63 -8.30 -6.84 8.07
CA SER A 63 -8.37 -8.32 8.03
C SER A 63 -7.74 -8.86 6.74
N PHE A 64 -7.29 -10.11 6.79
CA PHE A 64 -6.70 -10.78 5.65
C PHE A 64 -7.51 -12.03 5.28
N SER A 65 -7.76 -12.19 3.99
CA SER A 65 -8.37 -13.36 3.37
C SER A 65 -7.39 -14.01 2.40
N LEU A 66 -7.57 -15.29 2.06
CA LEU A 66 -6.81 -15.90 0.98
C LEU A 66 -7.31 -15.31 -0.35
N CYS A 67 -6.39 -14.85 -1.21
CA CYS A 67 -6.70 -14.67 -2.63
C CYS A 67 -6.55 -16.04 -3.33
#